data_AF-A0A178MHB0-F1
#
_entry.id   AF-A0A178MHB0-F1
#
_cell.length_a   1.000
_cell.length_b   1.000
_cell.length_c   1.000
_cell.angle_alpha   90.00
_cell.angle_beta   90.00
_cell.angle_gamma   90.00
#
_symmetry.space_group_name_H-M   'P 1'
#
loop_
_entity.id
_entity.type
_entity.pdbx_description
1 polymer ?
#
loop_
_entity_poly.entity_id
_entity_poly.type
_entity_poly.pdbx_seq_one_letter_code
_entity_poly.pdbx_strand_id
1 'polypeptide(L)'
;MNVKPFQTVYIGLDLAWSERNPSGLAVCTGTPAGARLVQPPSRLVTNEAIVQAIRTAIGDAPAIVAIDAPLIVPNETGRREAEAELAAAFRRYDAGPHPANRRLLRRYGGVRGEALLAMLAADGFGYVPAIEASMNGRFIIEVFPHPATVVLFRLPHILRYKARPGRELAERRRELGRYLRLLRGLSSGDPPLLGSDDLWKGRDLDQLGPSALKAIEDEADALLCAYIALYGQRWGTARCRSFGTAEGGAIFTPYWAEQA
;
A
#
# COMPACT_ATOMS: atom_id res chain seq x y z
N MET A 1 -8.64 30.05 -17.08
CA MET A 1 -9.80 29.35 -16.47
C MET A 1 -9.28 28.57 -15.28
N ASN A 2 -9.73 28.88 -14.05
CA ASN A 2 -9.38 28.10 -12.86
C ASN A 2 -10.19 26.80 -12.89
N VAL A 3 -9.61 25.72 -13.44
CA VAL A 3 -10.17 24.39 -13.29
C VAL A 3 -10.05 24.03 -11.82
N LYS A 4 -11.18 23.86 -11.11
CA LYS A 4 -11.14 23.34 -9.75
C LYS A 4 -10.43 21.98 -9.78
N PRO A 5 -9.42 21.73 -8.93
CA PRO A 5 -8.75 20.44 -8.92
C PRO A 5 -9.76 19.34 -8.61
N PHE A 6 -9.78 18.29 -9.43
CA PHE A 6 -10.69 17.18 -9.25
C PHE A 6 -10.34 16.42 -7.97
N GLN A 7 -11.36 15.99 -7.23
CA GLN A 7 -11.16 15.15 -6.06
C GLN A 7 -10.88 13.71 -6.51
N THR A 8 -9.93 13.05 -5.87
CA THR A 8 -9.60 11.64 -6.06
C THR A 8 -9.77 10.91 -4.73
N VAL A 9 -10.35 9.72 -4.79
CA VAL A 9 -10.40 8.79 -3.66
C VAL A 9 -9.16 7.89 -3.72
N TYR A 10 -8.31 7.96 -2.70
CA TYR A 10 -7.14 7.09 -2.57
C TYR A 10 -7.46 5.97 -1.59
N ILE A 11 -7.39 4.74 -2.06
CA ILE A 11 -7.71 3.55 -1.27
C ILE A 11 -6.43 2.75 -1.15
N GLY A 12 -6.11 2.34 0.08
CA GLY A 12 -4.98 1.48 0.37
C GLY A 12 -5.45 0.15 0.94
N LEU A 13 -4.84 -0.94 0.49
CA LEU A 13 -5.20 -2.30 0.88
C LEU A 13 -3.94 -3.09 1.25
N ASP A 14 -3.78 -3.43 2.54
CA ASP A 14 -2.83 -4.47 2.97
C ASP A 14 -3.50 -5.84 2.76
N LEU A 15 -3.30 -6.42 1.57
CA LEU A 15 -4.06 -7.59 1.14
C LEU A 15 -3.41 -8.87 1.66
N ALA A 16 -4.11 -9.55 2.59
CA ALA A 16 -3.72 -10.89 2.96
C ALA A 16 -3.85 -11.84 1.77
N TRP A 17 -2.84 -12.68 1.54
CA TRP A 17 -2.80 -13.59 0.38
C TRP A 17 -3.94 -14.62 0.35
N SER A 18 -4.62 -14.86 1.47
CA SER A 18 -5.82 -15.71 1.55
C SER A 18 -6.87 -15.10 2.47
N GLU A 19 -8.14 -15.39 2.22
CA GLU A 19 -9.29 -14.97 3.05
C GLU A 19 -9.35 -15.63 4.44
N ARG A 20 -8.40 -16.50 4.78
CA ARG A 20 -8.22 -16.97 6.17
C ARG A 20 -7.75 -15.87 7.12
N ASN A 21 -7.19 -14.79 6.58
CA ASN A 21 -6.72 -13.65 7.35
C ASN A 21 -7.38 -12.37 6.82
N PRO A 22 -7.71 -11.43 7.72
CA PRO A 22 -8.22 -10.12 7.33
C PRO A 22 -7.15 -9.31 6.59
N SER A 23 -7.63 -8.35 5.80
CA SER A 23 -6.87 -7.37 5.02
C SER A 23 -7.19 -5.97 5.54
N GLY A 24 -6.19 -5.13 5.74
CA GLY A 24 -6.39 -3.75 6.17
C GLY A 24 -6.87 -2.89 5.00
N LEU A 25 -7.81 -1.96 5.25
CA LEU A 25 -8.33 -1.03 4.25
C LEU A 25 -8.36 0.39 4.82
N ALA A 26 -7.80 1.34 4.07
CA ALA A 26 -7.85 2.77 4.39
C ALA A 26 -8.40 3.56 3.20
N VAL A 27 -9.21 4.59 3.49
CA VAL A 27 -9.82 5.46 2.48
C VAL A 27 -9.49 6.90 2.79
N CYS A 28 -8.88 7.58 1.82
CA CYS A 28 -8.56 9.00 1.86
C CYS A 28 -9.21 9.71 0.69
N THR A 29 -9.57 10.98 0.85
CA THR A 29 -10.11 11.80 -0.24
C THR A 29 -9.41 13.14 -0.30
N GLY A 30 -9.14 13.64 -1.50
CA GLY A 30 -8.48 14.93 -1.68
C GLY A 30 -8.00 15.18 -3.10
N THR A 31 -6.92 15.92 -3.22
CA THR A 31 -6.28 16.25 -4.51
C THR A 31 -4.79 15.86 -4.44
N PRO A 32 -4.03 15.94 -5.53
CA PRO A 32 -2.58 15.78 -5.47
C PRO A 32 -1.88 16.79 -4.53
N ALA A 33 -2.57 17.88 -4.16
CA ALA A 33 -2.07 18.85 -3.19
C ALA A 33 -2.14 18.37 -1.72
N GLY A 34 -2.94 17.33 -1.43
CA GLY A 34 -3.21 16.86 -0.08
C GLY A 34 -4.53 16.08 0.01
N ALA A 35 -4.60 15.15 0.96
CA ALA A 35 -5.81 14.36 1.21
C ALA A 35 -6.13 14.30 2.70
N ARG A 36 -7.34 13.83 2.99
CA ARG A 36 -7.84 13.60 4.34
C ARG A 36 -8.33 12.17 4.48
N LEU A 37 -7.96 11.54 5.58
CA LEU A 37 -8.52 10.26 5.99
C LEU A 37 -10.02 10.40 6.22
N VAL A 38 -10.82 9.55 5.58
CA VAL A 38 -12.29 9.61 5.67
C VAL A 38 -12.79 9.04 7.00
N GLN A 39 -12.20 7.92 7.43
CA GLN A 39 -12.51 7.21 8.66
C GLN A 39 -11.29 6.42 9.12
N PRO A 40 -11.21 6.00 10.41
CA PRO A 40 -10.16 5.08 10.85
C PRO A 40 -10.08 3.85 9.92
N PRO A 41 -8.88 3.36 9.60
CA PRO A 41 -8.73 2.15 8.79
C PRO A 41 -9.49 0.98 9.40
N SER A 42 -10.00 0.10 8.55
CA SER A 42 -10.77 -1.08 8.94
C SER A 42 -10.10 -2.35 8.44
N ARG A 43 -10.63 -3.50 8.84
CA ARG A 43 -10.15 -4.82 8.42
C ARG A 43 -11.30 -5.63 7.85
N LEU A 44 -11.09 -6.19 6.66
CA LEU A 44 -12.09 -6.94 5.91
C LEU A 44 -11.53 -8.30 5.52
N VAL A 45 -12.39 -9.32 5.50
CA VAL A 45 -11.93 -10.71 5.30
C VAL A 45 -12.06 -11.14 3.85
N THR A 46 -13.24 -10.99 3.24
CA THR A 46 -13.51 -11.52 1.89
C THR A 46 -13.33 -10.46 0.81
N ASN A 47 -13.12 -10.91 -0.42
CA ASN A 47 -13.03 -10.04 -1.59
C ASN A 47 -14.33 -9.26 -1.83
N GLU A 48 -15.50 -9.87 -1.60
CA GLU A 48 -16.80 -9.20 -1.75
C GLU A 48 -16.94 -8.05 -0.77
N ALA A 49 -16.53 -8.25 0.50
CA ALA A 49 -16.55 -7.20 1.50
C ALA A 49 -15.60 -6.04 1.13
N ILE A 50 -14.41 -6.36 0.61
CA ILE A 50 -13.44 -5.36 0.12
C ILE A 50 -14.02 -4.57 -1.05
N VAL A 51 -14.55 -5.25 -2.07
CA VAL A 51 -15.13 -4.62 -3.26
C VAL A 51 -16.33 -3.75 -2.88
N GLN A 52 -17.20 -4.22 -1.97
CA GLN A 52 -18.34 -3.43 -1.50
C GLN A 52 -17.91 -2.18 -0.72
N ALA A 53 -16.85 -2.28 0.10
CA ALA A 53 -16.30 -1.13 0.79
C ALA A 53 -15.72 -0.11 -0.21
N ILE A 54 -15.00 -0.58 -1.24
CA ILE A 54 -14.48 0.27 -2.32
C ILE A 54 -15.63 0.98 -3.05
N ARG A 55 -16.66 0.25 -3.48
CA ARG A 55 -17.84 0.83 -4.17
C ARG A 55 -18.50 1.92 -3.36
N THR A 56 -18.72 1.66 -2.07
CA THR A 56 -19.31 2.64 -1.14
C THR A 56 -18.44 3.89 -1.01
N ALA A 57 -17.11 3.72 -0.97
CA ALA A 57 -16.18 4.82 -0.80
C ALA A 57 -16.04 5.72 -2.04
N ILE A 58 -16.11 5.15 -3.25
CA ILE A 58 -15.83 5.89 -4.48
C ILE A 58 -17.05 6.60 -5.06
N GLY A 59 -18.25 6.01 -4.98
CA GLY A 59 -19.40 6.48 -5.75
C GLY A 59 -19.07 6.64 -7.24
N ASP A 60 -19.20 7.86 -7.77
CA ASP A 60 -18.83 8.21 -9.16
C ASP A 60 -17.45 8.88 -9.28
N ALA A 61 -16.70 9.01 -8.18
CA ALA A 61 -15.43 9.72 -8.17
C ALA A 61 -14.30 8.96 -8.91
N PRO A 62 -13.28 9.69 -9.40
CA PRO A 62 -11.97 9.13 -9.70
C PRO A 62 -11.36 8.47 -8.46
N ALA A 63 -10.65 7.36 -8.66
CA ALA A 63 -10.07 6.61 -7.56
C ALA A 63 -8.77 5.90 -7.95
N ILE A 64 -7.85 5.79 -6.99
CA ILE A 64 -6.64 4.97 -7.12
C ILE A 64 -6.61 3.99 -5.95
N VAL A 65 -6.64 2.69 -6.26
CA VAL A 65 -6.56 1.60 -5.29
C VAL A 65 -5.14 1.04 -5.31
N ALA A 66 -4.37 1.30 -4.27
CA ALA A 66 -3.03 0.78 -4.06
C ALA A 66 -3.08 -0.48 -3.17
N ILE A 67 -2.57 -1.60 -3.68
CA ILE A 67 -2.68 -2.92 -3.05
C ILE A 67 -1.28 -3.48 -2.73
N ASP A 68 -1.02 -3.79 -1.46
CA ASP A 68 0.16 -4.57 -1.02
C ASP A 68 -0.08 -6.06 -1.27
N ALA A 69 -0.06 -6.46 -2.54
CA ALA A 69 -0.02 -7.85 -2.97
C ALA A 69 0.28 -7.95 -4.48
N PRO A 70 0.80 -9.11 -4.94
CA PRO A 70 0.95 -9.39 -6.36
C PRO A 70 -0.39 -9.28 -7.11
N LEU A 71 -0.45 -8.41 -8.12
CA LEU A 71 -1.65 -8.19 -8.94
C LEU A 71 -1.63 -8.92 -10.28
N ILE A 72 -0.45 -9.17 -10.84
CA ILE A 72 -0.24 -9.93 -12.08
C ILE A 72 0.92 -10.89 -11.84
N VAL A 73 0.71 -12.21 -11.98
CA VAL A 73 1.72 -13.22 -11.67
C VAL A 73 1.85 -14.25 -12.81
N PRO A 74 2.60 -14.00 -13.88
CA PRO A 74 2.65 -14.91 -15.02
C PRO A 74 3.53 -16.14 -14.79
N ASN A 75 4.49 -16.08 -13.86
CA ASN A 75 5.48 -17.12 -13.64
C ASN A 75 4.98 -18.29 -12.77
N GLU A 76 5.25 -19.51 -13.20
CA GLU A 76 4.88 -20.72 -12.44
C GLU A 76 5.72 -20.90 -11.17
N THR A 77 7.01 -20.56 -11.22
CA THR A 77 7.98 -20.69 -10.12
C THR A 77 8.95 -19.51 -10.07
N GLY A 78 9.83 -19.47 -9.06
CA GLY A 78 10.82 -18.39 -8.91
C GLY A 78 10.23 -17.08 -8.40
N ARG A 79 10.82 -15.96 -8.82
CA ARG A 79 10.35 -14.59 -8.54
C ARG A 79 10.06 -13.88 -9.87
N ARG A 80 9.14 -12.92 -9.86
CA ARG A 80 8.92 -12.00 -10.98
C ARG A 80 10.12 -11.08 -11.16
N GLU A 81 10.22 -10.49 -12.34
CA GLU A 81 11.18 -9.43 -12.64
C GLU A 81 11.04 -8.25 -11.66
N ALA A 82 9.80 -7.83 -11.38
CA ALA A 82 9.49 -6.79 -10.40
C ALA A 82 10.17 -7.02 -9.03
N GLU A 83 10.09 -8.24 -8.49
CA GLU A 83 10.75 -8.55 -7.23
C GLU A 83 12.27 -8.55 -7.33
N ALA A 84 12.81 -9.05 -8.43
CA ALA A 84 14.25 -9.12 -8.64
C ALA A 84 14.87 -7.72 -8.72
N GLU A 85 14.26 -6.83 -9.52
CA GLU A 85 14.72 -5.45 -9.68
C GLU A 85 14.56 -4.64 -8.39
N LEU A 86 13.40 -4.75 -7.73
CA LEU A 86 13.15 -4.04 -6.48
C LEU A 86 14.11 -4.51 -5.38
N ALA A 87 14.34 -5.83 -5.26
CA ALA A 87 15.31 -6.37 -4.31
C ALA A 87 16.74 -5.89 -4.60
N ALA A 88 17.13 -5.73 -5.87
CA ALA A 88 18.42 -5.18 -6.24
C ALA A 88 18.55 -3.71 -5.84
N ALA A 89 17.54 -2.88 -6.14
CA ALA A 89 17.53 -1.45 -5.82
C ALA A 89 17.49 -1.18 -4.32
N PHE A 90 16.82 -2.03 -3.53
CA PHE A 90 16.64 -1.85 -2.10
C PHE A 90 17.47 -2.78 -1.21
N ARG A 91 18.43 -3.52 -1.78
CA ARG A 91 19.25 -4.50 -1.05
C ARG A 91 19.88 -3.93 0.21
N ARG A 92 20.45 -2.73 0.14
CA ARG A 92 21.14 -2.08 1.27
C ARG A 92 20.23 -1.67 2.42
N TYR A 93 18.91 -1.70 2.22
CA TYR A 93 17.89 -1.29 3.19
C TYR A 93 17.11 -2.47 3.78
N ASP A 94 17.43 -3.70 3.36
CA ASP A 94 16.69 -4.92 3.71
C ASP A 94 15.21 -4.89 3.29
N ALA A 95 14.88 -4.13 2.22
CA ALA A 95 13.49 -3.93 1.75
C ALA A 95 13.15 -4.73 0.48
N GLY A 96 13.73 -5.93 0.33
CA GLY A 96 13.41 -6.83 -0.78
C GLY A 96 12.07 -7.56 -0.58
N PRO A 97 11.22 -7.65 -1.62
CA PRO A 97 9.94 -8.37 -1.53
C PRO A 97 10.14 -9.90 -1.47
N HIS A 98 9.12 -10.59 -1.01
CA HIS A 98 9.04 -12.05 -1.14
C HIS A 98 8.74 -12.43 -2.59
N PRO A 99 9.31 -13.52 -3.11
CA PRO A 99 8.93 -14.05 -4.43
C PRO A 99 7.43 -14.31 -4.53
N ALA A 100 6.83 -13.90 -5.64
CA ALA A 100 5.49 -14.31 -6.03
C ALA A 100 5.55 -15.24 -7.25
N ASN A 101 4.83 -16.35 -7.20
CA ASN A 101 4.66 -17.27 -8.32
C ASN A 101 3.40 -18.12 -8.12
N ARG A 102 2.89 -18.70 -9.21
CA ARG A 102 1.65 -19.50 -9.20
C ARG A 102 1.73 -20.67 -8.22
N ARG A 103 2.83 -21.44 -8.22
CA ARG A 103 2.99 -22.60 -7.33
C ARG A 103 2.91 -22.20 -5.85
N LEU A 104 3.55 -21.10 -5.46
CA LEU A 104 3.50 -20.57 -4.11
C LEU A 104 2.09 -20.10 -3.76
N LEU A 105 1.43 -19.35 -4.65
CA LEU A 105 0.14 -18.72 -4.36
C LEU A 105 -1.03 -19.73 -4.34
N ARG A 106 -0.91 -20.89 -5.00
CA ARG A 106 -1.92 -21.98 -4.92
C ARG A 106 -2.27 -22.41 -3.49
N ARG A 107 -1.30 -22.43 -2.56
CA ARG A 107 -1.57 -22.78 -1.14
C ARG A 107 -2.46 -21.76 -0.39
N TYR A 108 -2.66 -20.59 -0.99
CA TYR A 108 -3.49 -19.50 -0.47
C TYR A 108 -4.83 -19.39 -1.21
N GLY A 109 -5.11 -20.28 -2.18
CA GLY A 109 -6.32 -20.25 -3.01
C GLY A 109 -6.11 -19.60 -4.38
N GLY A 110 -4.86 -19.29 -4.76
CA GLY A 110 -4.54 -18.63 -6.03
C GLY A 110 -4.04 -17.20 -5.83
N VAL A 111 -4.10 -16.39 -6.89
CA VAL A 111 -3.64 -14.99 -6.88
C VAL A 111 -4.81 -14.08 -6.52
N ARG A 112 -4.92 -13.76 -5.23
CA ARG A 112 -6.04 -12.94 -4.73
C ARG A 112 -6.10 -11.55 -5.36
N GLY A 113 -4.95 -10.96 -5.69
CA GLY A 113 -4.85 -9.69 -6.40
C GLY A 113 -5.53 -9.72 -7.78
N GLU A 114 -5.30 -10.77 -8.57
CA GLU A 114 -5.95 -10.96 -9.88
C GLU A 114 -7.47 -11.11 -9.76
N ALA A 115 -7.95 -11.79 -8.71
CA ALA A 115 -9.38 -11.88 -8.43
C ALA A 115 -10.00 -10.51 -8.14
N LEU A 116 -9.33 -9.66 -7.34
CA LEU A 116 -9.79 -8.29 -7.08
C LEU A 116 -9.75 -7.41 -8.34
N LEU A 117 -8.72 -7.54 -9.19
CA LEU A 117 -8.69 -6.86 -10.48
C LEU A 117 -9.92 -7.19 -11.32
N ALA A 118 -10.25 -8.49 -11.45
CA ALA A 118 -11.40 -8.94 -12.23
C ALA A 118 -12.72 -8.41 -11.66
N MET A 119 -12.89 -8.41 -10.34
CA MET A 119 -14.12 -7.92 -9.70
C MET A 119 -14.31 -6.41 -9.86
N LEU A 120 -13.23 -5.62 -9.74
CA LEU A 120 -13.26 -4.16 -9.83
C LEU A 120 -13.28 -3.65 -11.27
N ALA A 121 -12.92 -4.48 -12.26
CA ALA A 121 -13.03 -4.12 -13.67
C ALA A 121 -14.49 -3.76 -14.07
N ALA A 122 -15.48 -4.41 -13.45
CA ALA A 122 -16.90 -4.09 -13.62
C ALA A 122 -17.26 -2.66 -13.15
N ASP A 123 -16.45 -2.10 -12.25
CA ASP A 123 -16.59 -0.73 -11.73
C ASP A 123 -15.72 0.28 -12.50
N GLY A 124 -15.17 -0.12 -13.65
CA GLY A 124 -14.36 0.74 -14.52
C GLY A 124 -12.91 0.89 -14.08
N PHE A 125 -12.42 0.07 -13.15
CA PHE A 125 -11.02 0.10 -12.76
C PHE A 125 -10.13 -0.60 -13.79
N GLY A 126 -9.02 0.07 -14.14
CA GLY A 126 -7.93 -0.50 -14.92
C GLY A 126 -6.68 -0.73 -14.07
N TYR A 127 -6.00 -1.86 -14.28
CA TYR A 127 -4.65 -2.04 -13.75
C TYR A 127 -3.68 -1.09 -14.47
N VAL A 128 -2.80 -0.43 -13.72
CA VAL A 128 -1.70 0.39 -14.26
C VAL A 128 -0.38 0.01 -13.59
N PRO A 129 0.73 -0.07 -14.35
CA PRO A 129 2.04 -0.39 -13.78
C PRO A 129 2.68 0.79 -13.05
N ALA A 130 2.21 2.02 -13.28
CA ALA A 130 2.74 3.26 -12.70
C ALA A 130 1.61 4.30 -12.53
N ILE A 131 1.78 5.22 -11.58
CA ILE A 131 0.94 6.41 -11.48
C ILE A 131 1.68 7.59 -12.08
N GLU A 132 1.06 8.24 -13.06
CA GLU A 132 1.53 9.52 -13.60
C GLU A 132 1.00 10.71 -12.80
N ALA A 133 1.73 11.82 -12.84
CA ALA A 133 1.29 13.03 -12.17
C ALA A 133 -0.05 13.50 -12.78
N SER A 134 -1.01 13.85 -11.91
CA SER A 134 -2.36 14.30 -12.30
C SER A 134 -3.20 13.29 -13.10
N MET A 135 -2.86 11.99 -13.06
CA MET A 135 -3.68 10.94 -13.68
C MET A 135 -5.12 10.97 -13.15
N ASN A 136 -6.12 10.86 -14.03
CA ASN A 136 -7.54 10.92 -13.66
C ASN A 136 -8.29 9.71 -14.21
N GLY A 137 -9.11 9.06 -13.39
CA GLY A 137 -9.80 7.82 -13.72
C GLY A 137 -9.88 6.88 -12.52
N ARG A 138 -10.13 5.59 -12.80
CA ARG A 138 -10.19 4.52 -11.80
C ARG A 138 -9.06 3.55 -12.06
N PHE A 139 -8.09 3.51 -11.17
CA PHE A 139 -6.87 2.73 -11.34
C PHE A 139 -6.61 1.81 -10.16
N ILE A 140 -6.06 0.64 -10.45
CA ILE A 140 -5.53 -0.29 -9.45
C ILE A 140 -4.04 -0.44 -9.70
N ILE A 141 -3.26 -0.36 -8.63
CA ILE A 141 -1.81 -0.47 -8.69
C ILE A 141 -1.27 -1.34 -7.58
N GLU A 142 -0.24 -2.10 -7.89
CA GLU A 142 0.50 -2.90 -6.93
C GLU A 142 1.56 -2.03 -6.26
N VAL A 143 1.60 -2.04 -4.92
CA VAL A 143 2.57 -1.28 -4.11
C VAL A 143 3.25 -2.18 -3.10
N PHE A 144 4.35 -1.70 -2.50
CA PHE A 144 5.02 -2.41 -1.42
C PHE A 144 5.43 -1.45 -0.28
N PRO A 145 4.84 -1.57 0.93
CA PRO A 145 5.07 -0.67 2.07
C PRO A 145 6.53 -0.54 2.53
N HIS A 146 7.29 -1.64 2.61
CA HIS A 146 8.65 -1.61 3.15
C HIS A 146 9.60 -0.63 2.42
N PRO A 147 9.79 -0.69 1.09
CA PRO A 147 10.61 0.29 0.38
C PRO A 147 10.02 1.71 0.46
N ALA A 148 8.70 1.85 0.49
CA ALA A 148 8.07 3.16 0.65
C ALA A 148 8.45 3.82 1.99
N THR A 149 8.46 3.08 3.10
CA THR A 149 8.89 3.62 4.41
C THR A 149 10.34 4.09 4.39
N VAL A 150 11.22 3.36 3.69
CA VAL A 150 12.64 3.70 3.55
C VAL A 150 12.80 5.06 2.87
N VAL A 151 12.09 5.29 1.76
CA VAL A 151 12.21 6.53 0.98
C VAL A 151 11.50 7.69 1.68
N LEU A 152 10.22 7.52 2.03
CA LEU A 152 9.38 8.59 2.59
C LEU A 152 9.93 9.11 3.92
N PHE A 153 10.44 8.22 4.77
CA PHE A 153 10.92 8.57 6.10
C PHE A 153 12.45 8.58 6.20
N ARG A 154 13.16 8.44 5.07
CA ARG A 154 14.63 8.47 4.97
C ARG A 154 15.29 7.49 5.95
N LEU A 155 14.76 6.28 6.05
CA LEU A 155 15.26 5.28 6.99
C LEU A 155 16.50 4.58 6.42
N PRO A 156 17.49 4.26 7.26
CA PRO A 156 18.66 3.51 6.81
C PRO A 156 18.34 2.04 6.49
N HIS A 157 17.30 1.48 7.10
CA HIS A 157 16.80 0.10 6.90
C HIS A 157 15.29 0.05 7.15
N ILE A 158 14.63 -1.05 6.78
CA ILE A 158 13.22 -1.29 7.10
C ILE A 158 12.94 -1.24 8.61
N LEU A 159 11.71 -0.85 8.97
CA LEU A 159 11.18 -1.06 10.31
C LEU A 159 10.79 -2.53 10.48
N ARG A 160 11.27 -3.17 11.54
CA ARG A 160 11.07 -4.60 11.80
C ARG A 160 9.78 -4.86 12.60
N TYR A 161 8.63 -4.36 12.12
CA TYR A 161 7.34 -4.50 12.81
C TYR A 161 6.56 -5.79 12.46
N LYS A 162 6.64 -6.25 11.21
CA LYS A 162 5.94 -7.48 10.75
C LYS A 162 6.41 -8.74 11.48
N ALA A 163 5.54 -9.71 11.71
CA ALA A 163 5.91 -10.99 12.32
C ALA A 163 6.86 -11.79 11.41
N ARG A 164 8.00 -12.26 11.93
CA ARG A 164 8.94 -13.16 11.24
C ARG A 164 9.61 -14.12 12.23
N PRO A 165 10.08 -15.29 11.79
CA PRO A 165 10.90 -16.17 12.63
C PRO A 165 12.08 -15.42 13.25
N GLY A 166 12.31 -15.61 14.56
CA GLY A 166 13.39 -14.94 15.30
C GLY A 166 13.14 -13.46 15.63
N ARG A 167 11.91 -12.96 15.47
CA ARG A 167 11.54 -11.58 15.79
C ARG A 167 10.60 -11.53 16.99
N GLU A 168 11.13 -11.04 18.11
CA GLU A 168 10.42 -11.00 19.40
C GLU A 168 9.24 -10.02 19.39
N LEU A 169 8.21 -10.31 20.19
CA LEU A 169 7.03 -9.44 20.29
C LEU A 169 7.38 -8.02 20.78
N ALA A 170 8.32 -7.91 21.72
CA ALA A 170 8.80 -6.62 22.23
C ALA A 170 9.49 -5.79 21.13
N GLU A 171 10.28 -6.44 20.27
CA GLU A 171 10.87 -5.79 19.08
C GLU A 171 9.78 -5.26 18.15
N ARG A 172 8.78 -6.08 17.84
CA ARG A 172 7.67 -5.69 16.97
C ARG A 172 6.88 -4.52 17.51
N ARG A 173 6.56 -4.51 18.81
CA ARG A 173 5.85 -3.39 19.48
C ARG A 173 6.63 -2.09 19.34
N ARG A 174 7.94 -2.13 19.62
CA ARG A 174 8.82 -0.96 19.50
C ARG A 174 8.87 -0.43 18.06
N GLU A 175 9.08 -1.31 17.09
CA GLU A 175 9.19 -0.92 15.68
C GLU A 175 7.85 -0.47 15.10
N LEU A 176 6.73 -1.10 15.49
CA LEU A 176 5.40 -0.62 15.13
C LEU A 176 5.15 0.76 15.74
N GLY A 177 5.49 0.98 17.00
CA GLY A 177 5.37 2.31 17.63
C GLY A 177 6.17 3.40 16.90
N ARG A 178 7.36 3.08 16.38
CA ARG A 178 8.13 3.96 15.49
C ARG A 178 7.39 4.23 14.19
N TYR A 179 6.86 3.17 13.57
CA TYR A 179 6.08 3.27 12.33
C TYR A 179 4.84 4.17 12.48
N LEU A 180 4.04 3.97 13.53
CA LEU A 180 2.86 4.79 13.80
C LEU A 180 3.21 6.26 14.06
N ARG A 181 4.37 6.56 14.67
CA ARG A 181 4.87 7.95 14.80
C ARG A 181 5.17 8.58 13.44
N LEU A 182 5.78 7.82 12.53
CA LEU A 182 6.10 8.29 11.18
C LEU A 182 4.83 8.53 10.35
N LEU A 183 3.85 7.63 10.42
CA LEU A 183 2.54 7.80 9.75
C LEU A 183 1.77 9.03 10.26
N ARG A 184 1.84 9.32 11.56
CA ARG A 184 1.27 10.56 12.12
C ARG A 184 1.93 11.81 11.57
N GLY A 185 3.23 11.75 11.26
CA GLY A 185 3.97 12.83 10.62
C GLY A 185 3.53 13.14 9.19
N LEU A 186 2.75 12.27 8.55
CA LEU A 186 2.23 12.52 7.20
C LEU A 186 1.24 13.71 7.16
N SER A 187 0.65 14.10 8.28
CA SER A 187 -0.23 15.28 8.36
C SER A 187 0.47 16.60 8.01
N SER A 188 1.79 16.65 8.22
CA SER A 188 2.67 17.77 7.83
C SER A 188 3.60 17.43 6.67
N GLY A 189 3.38 16.28 6.02
CA GLY A 189 4.16 15.82 4.87
C GLY A 189 3.83 16.57 3.58
N ASP A 190 4.52 16.18 2.50
CA ASP A 190 4.24 16.69 1.16
C ASP A 190 4.00 15.56 0.14
N PRO A 191 2.73 15.22 -0.17
CA PRO A 191 1.51 15.91 0.24
C PRO A 191 1.10 15.62 1.70
N PRO A 192 0.32 16.50 2.34
CA PRO A 192 -0.21 16.27 3.68
C PRO A 192 -1.36 15.25 3.65
N LEU A 193 -1.40 14.38 4.66
CA LEU A 193 -2.51 13.46 4.94
C LEU A 193 -3.20 13.86 6.26
N LEU A 194 -4.26 14.66 6.16
CA LEU A 194 -4.99 15.15 7.32
C LEU A 194 -5.74 14.02 8.03
N GLY A 195 -5.76 14.06 9.36
CA GLY A 195 -6.38 13.06 10.22
C GLY A 195 -5.49 11.86 10.54
N SER A 196 -4.31 11.74 9.91
CA SER A 196 -3.37 10.68 10.27
C SER A 196 -2.70 10.90 11.62
N ASP A 197 -2.61 12.14 12.09
CA ASP A 197 -1.97 12.53 13.34
C ASP A 197 -2.72 12.05 14.57
N ASP A 198 -4.05 11.96 14.51
CA ASP A 198 -4.89 11.44 15.60
C ASP A 198 -4.93 9.92 15.70
N LEU A 199 -4.55 9.21 14.63
CA LEU A 199 -4.61 7.76 14.61
C LEU A 199 -3.70 7.12 15.67
N TRP A 200 -4.27 6.15 16.38
CA TRP A 200 -3.63 5.37 17.44
C TRP A 200 -3.03 6.21 18.59
N LYS A 201 -3.38 7.52 18.70
CA LYS A 201 -3.02 8.33 19.88
C LYS A 201 -3.54 7.63 21.15
N GLY A 202 -2.70 7.59 22.18
CA GLY A 202 -3.04 6.97 23.48
C GLY A 202 -3.08 5.44 23.48
N ARG A 203 -2.79 4.75 22.36
CA ARG A 203 -2.64 3.28 22.36
C ARG A 203 -1.30 2.90 22.99
N ASP A 204 -1.36 2.14 24.08
CA ASP A 204 -0.19 1.50 24.66
C ASP A 204 0.07 0.15 23.96
N LEU A 205 1.09 0.11 23.09
CA LEU A 205 1.45 -1.10 22.35
C LEU A 205 2.04 -2.19 23.25
N ASP A 206 2.57 -1.84 24.42
CA ASP A 206 3.20 -2.81 25.34
C ASP A 206 2.18 -3.74 25.99
N GLN A 207 0.92 -3.30 26.06
CA GLN A 207 -0.21 -4.10 26.54
C GLN A 207 -0.84 -4.99 25.46
N LEU A 208 -0.48 -4.82 24.18
CA LEU A 208 -1.14 -5.53 23.09
C LEU A 208 -0.54 -6.91 22.85
N GLY A 209 -1.38 -7.94 22.84
CA GLY A 209 -1.02 -9.27 22.38
C GLY A 209 -0.73 -9.32 20.86
N PRO A 210 -0.15 -10.44 20.35
CA PRO A 210 0.25 -10.56 18.95
C PRO A 210 -0.85 -10.27 17.92
N SER A 211 -2.08 -10.70 18.17
CA SER A 211 -3.21 -10.52 17.25
C SER A 211 -3.69 -9.08 17.17
N ALA A 212 -3.75 -8.37 18.32
CA ALA A 212 -4.10 -6.95 18.35
C ALA A 212 -3.00 -6.09 17.72
N LEU A 213 -1.74 -6.48 17.93
CA LEU A 213 -0.60 -5.83 17.26
C LEU A 213 -0.67 -6.01 15.73
N LYS A 214 -1.01 -7.22 15.25
CA LYS A 214 -1.21 -7.50 13.83
C LYS A 214 -2.39 -6.70 13.25
N ALA A 215 -3.45 -6.46 14.03
CA ALA A 215 -4.57 -5.64 13.57
C ALA A 215 -4.13 -4.20 13.26
N ILE A 216 -3.36 -3.59 14.17
CA ILE A 216 -2.81 -2.24 13.97
C ILE A 216 -1.80 -2.21 12.82
N GLU A 217 -0.98 -3.26 12.68
CA GLU A 217 -0.06 -3.45 11.55
C GLU A 217 -0.81 -3.41 10.20
N ASP A 218 -1.91 -4.16 10.06
CA ASP A 218 -2.70 -4.22 8.82
C ASP A 218 -3.31 -2.86 8.48
N GLU A 219 -3.89 -2.19 9.49
CA GLU A 219 -4.48 -0.86 9.37
C GLU A 219 -3.44 0.19 8.96
N ALA A 220 -2.24 0.13 9.55
CA ALA A 220 -1.14 1.05 9.28
C ALA A 220 -0.57 0.85 7.86
N ASP A 221 -0.39 -0.39 7.43
CA ASP A 221 0.08 -0.68 6.06
C ASP A 221 -0.95 -0.31 5.01
N ALA A 222 -2.25 -0.49 5.29
CA ALA A 222 -3.31 0.00 4.41
C ALA A 222 -3.29 1.53 4.29
N LEU A 223 -3.10 2.26 5.40
CA LEU A 223 -2.96 3.71 5.36
C LEU A 223 -1.76 4.15 4.51
N LEU A 224 -0.61 3.46 4.66
CA LEU A 224 0.57 3.75 3.85
C LEU A 224 0.33 3.45 2.37
N CYS A 225 -0.37 2.36 2.03
CA CYS A 225 -0.74 2.07 0.64
C CYS A 225 -1.57 3.22 0.03
N ALA A 226 -2.57 3.72 0.76
CA ALA A 226 -3.37 4.87 0.31
C ALA A 226 -2.48 6.12 0.12
N TYR A 227 -1.52 6.34 1.02
CA TYR A 227 -0.58 7.43 0.91
C TYR A 227 0.38 7.27 -0.28
N ILE A 228 0.81 6.06 -0.63
CA ILE A 228 1.62 5.81 -1.84
C ILE A 228 0.85 6.21 -3.09
N ALA A 229 -0.46 5.92 -3.17
CA ALA A 229 -1.29 6.36 -4.28
C ALA A 229 -1.37 7.89 -4.39
N LEU A 230 -1.61 8.58 -3.26
CA LEU A 230 -1.61 10.04 -3.19
C LEU A 230 -0.26 10.64 -3.58
N TYR A 231 0.83 10.09 -3.05
CA TYR A 231 2.19 10.53 -3.33
C TYR A 231 2.54 10.34 -4.82
N GLY A 232 2.13 9.21 -5.39
CA GLY A 232 2.28 8.91 -6.82
C GLY A 232 1.52 9.89 -7.70
N GLN A 233 0.26 10.21 -7.40
CA GLN A 233 -0.50 11.16 -8.21
C GLN A 233 0.06 12.59 -8.10
N ARG A 234 0.69 12.95 -6.97
CA ARG A 234 1.38 14.22 -6.79
C ARG A 234 2.66 14.33 -7.61
N TRP A 235 3.52 13.32 -7.51
CA TRP A 235 4.90 13.44 -7.99
C TRP A 235 5.18 12.67 -9.28
N GLY A 236 4.35 11.69 -9.62
CA GLY A 236 4.61 10.76 -10.73
C GLY A 236 6.02 10.18 -10.65
N THR A 237 6.63 10.01 -11.81
CA THR A 237 8.00 9.48 -11.98
C THR A 237 9.10 10.37 -11.38
N ALA A 238 8.82 11.64 -11.05
CA ALA A 238 9.82 12.52 -10.46
C ALA A 238 10.26 12.08 -9.05
N ARG A 239 9.41 11.33 -8.33
CA ARG A 239 9.71 10.80 -6.98
C ARG A 239 9.17 9.40 -6.74
N CYS A 240 8.80 8.69 -7.80
CA CYS A 240 8.33 7.30 -7.73
C CYS A 240 8.94 6.50 -8.87
N ARG A 241 9.00 5.19 -8.68
CA ARG A 241 9.47 4.26 -9.70
C ARG A 241 8.65 2.98 -9.66
N SER A 242 8.44 2.40 -10.84
CA SER A 242 7.94 1.05 -11.01
C SER A 242 9.08 0.07 -11.30
N PHE A 243 8.94 -1.14 -10.78
CA PHE A 243 9.86 -2.26 -11.02
C PHE A 243 9.06 -3.38 -11.68
N GLY A 244 9.54 -3.94 -12.80
CA GLY A 244 8.80 -4.86 -13.66
C GLY A 244 7.99 -4.18 -14.77
N THR A 245 7.06 -4.93 -15.37
CA THR A 245 6.30 -4.54 -16.57
C THR A 245 4.80 -4.73 -16.39
N ALA A 246 3.98 -4.19 -17.28
CA ALA A 246 2.53 -4.36 -17.20
C ALA A 246 2.11 -5.84 -17.37
N GLU A 247 2.77 -6.55 -18.28
CA GLU A 247 2.53 -7.98 -18.56
C GLU A 247 3.14 -8.88 -17.49
N GLY A 248 4.29 -8.50 -16.95
CA GLY A 248 5.02 -9.22 -15.91
C GLY A 248 4.47 -9.02 -14.50
N GLY A 249 3.63 -8.00 -14.31
CA GLY A 249 3.35 -7.38 -13.03
C GLY A 249 4.46 -6.41 -12.62
N ALA A 250 4.06 -5.26 -12.10
CA ALA A 250 4.97 -4.20 -11.67
C ALA A 250 4.68 -3.75 -10.23
N ILE A 251 5.73 -3.46 -9.46
CA ILE A 251 5.60 -2.90 -8.10
C ILE A 251 5.96 -1.41 -8.15
N PHE A 252 4.99 -0.56 -7.79
CA PHE A 252 5.18 0.89 -7.69
C PHE A 252 5.51 1.33 -6.27
N THR A 253 6.50 2.19 -6.12
CA THR A 253 6.90 2.70 -4.81
C THR A 253 7.53 4.09 -4.92
N PRO A 254 7.47 4.94 -3.88
CA PRO A 254 8.28 6.13 -3.80
C PRO A 254 9.75 5.81 -4.02
N TYR A 255 10.45 6.68 -4.73
CA TYR A 255 11.87 6.52 -5.05
C TYR A 255 12.59 7.86 -4.90
N TRP A 256 13.89 7.81 -4.66
CA TRP A 256 14.69 9.03 -4.60
C TRP A 256 14.59 9.75 -5.94
N ALA A 257 14.36 11.06 -5.91
CA ALA A 257 14.46 11.88 -7.11
C ALA A 257 15.83 11.65 -7.76
N GLU A 258 15.85 11.50 -9.08
CA GLU A 258 17.13 11.50 -9.80
C GLU A 258 17.83 12.83 -9.49
N GLN A 259 19.08 12.73 -9.02
CA GLN A 259 19.93 13.90 -8.93
C GLN A 259 20.22 14.31 -10.37
N ALA A 260 19.59 15.39 -10.82
CA ALA A 260 19.94 16.05 -12.07
C ALA A 260 21.38 16.57 -12.01
#